data_AF-B0MKX4-F1
#
_entry.id   AF-B0MKX4-F1
#
_cell.length_a   1.000
_cell.length_b   1.000
_cell.length_c   1.000
_cell.angle_alpha   90.00
_cell.angle_beta   90.00
_cell.angle_gamma   90.00
#
_symmetry.space_group_name_H-M   'P 1'
#
loop_
_entity.id
_entity.type
_entity.pdbx_description
1 polymer ?
#
loop_
_entity_poly.entity_id
_entity_poly.type
_entity_poly.pdbx_seq_one_letter_code
_entity_poly.pdbx_strand_id
1 'polypeptide(L)'
;MPRGAKAIDNCSGHRTKKEKESRKNAELGQLTGKKLTEFKQVRENETAHKEFQRIQKLLKVVGKDDALYSAGINRYCELVSEIEQVKTDMLVIRQTADKLNAAFEEQQDKEELDSSEIIKFTKAYTSLITQSMKCDDKIMTKRKMMSDIEKENGWTVLSAIRAIPKQAEKPEDDALMKILQGGESNGAV
;
A
#
# COMPACT_ATOMS: atom_id res chain seq x y z
N MET A 1 -3.52 -8.74 -16.59
CA MET A 1 -3.14 -9.69 -15.53
C MET A 1 -4.25 -10.72 -15.37
N PRO A 2 -3.99 -12.02 -15.60
CA PRO A 2 -4.95 -13.07 -15.28
C PRO A 2 -5.30 -13.00 -13.79
N ARG A 3 -6.58 -13.20 -13.44
CA ARG A 3 -7.00 -13.21 -12.03
C ARG A 3 -6.45 -14.48 -11.38
N GLY A 4 -5.73 -14.34 -10.27
CA GLY A 4 -5.29 -15.46 -9.46
C GLY A 4 -6.47 -16.35 -9.05
N ALA A 5 -6.22 -17.65 -8.88
CA ALA A 5 -7.25 -18.58 -8.47
C ALA A 5 -7.74 -18.24 -7.05
N LYS A 6 -9.05 -18.43 -6.79
CA LYS A 6 -9.63 -18.18 -5.45
C LYS A 6 -9.03 -19.14 -4.41
N ALA A 7 -8.93 -18.69 -3.17
CA ALA A 7 -8.61 -19.54 -2.02
C ALA A 7 -9.65 -20.67 -1.86
N ILE A 8 -9.30 -21.78 -1.21
CA ILE A 8 -10.16 -22.96 -1.10
C ILE A 8 -11.47 -22.63 -0.38
N ASP A 9 -11.39 -21.81 0.66
CA ASP A 9 -12.55 -21.35 1.44
C ASP A 9 -13.50 -20.48 0.60
N ASN A 10 -12.98 -19.89 -0.48
CA ASN A 10 -13.70 -18.98 -1.37
C ASN A 10 -14.03 -19.60 -2.74
N CYS A 11 -13.75 -20.89 -2.93
CA CYS A 11 -14.14 -21.64 -4.13
C CYS A 11 -15.54 -22.25 -3.97
N SER A 12 -16.49 -21.81 -4.80
CA SER A 12 -17.77 -22.51 -5.05
C SER A 12 -17.60 -23.53 -6.18
N GLY A 13 -18.14 -24.74 -6.00
CA GLY A 13 -18.10 -25.84 -6.98
C GLY A 13 -17.99 -27.23 -6.34
N HIS A 14 -18.37 -28.25 -7.13
CA HIS A 14 -18.25 -29.67 -6.76
C HIS A 14 -16.80 -30.11 -6.74
N ARG A 15 -16.14 -29.91 -5.60
CA ARG A 15 -14.85 -30.50 -5.29
C ARG A 15 -15.04 -31.62 -4.28
N THR A 16 -14.39 -32.73 -4.55
CA THR A 16 -14.32 -33.84 -3.61
C THR A 16 -13.65 -33.40 -2.30
N LYS A 17 -13.94 -34.10 -1.19
CA LYS A 17 -13.27 -33.84 0.10
C LYS A 17 -11.75 -33.88 -0.04
N LYS A 18 -11.23 -34.83 -0.83
CA LYS A 18 -9.79 -35.00 -1.11
C LYS A 18 -9.19 -33.79 -1.85
N GLU A 19 -9.89 -33.23 -2.83
CA GLU A 19 -9.43 -32.04 -3.55
C GLU A 19 -9.43 -30.79 -2.66
N LYS A 20 -10.44 -30.64 -1.79
CA LYS A 20 -10.49 -29.54 -0.82
C LYS A 20 -9.34 -29.63 0.18
N GLU A 21 -9.08 -30.83 0.70
CA GLU A 21 -7.99 -31.08 1.63
C GLU A 21 -6.61 -30.87 0.99
N SER A 22 -6.39 -31.42 -0.20
CA SER A 22 -5.15 -31.22 -0.97
C SER A 22 -4.86 -29.73 -1.20
N ARG A 23 -5.89 -28.96 -1.58
CA ARG A 23 -5.73 -27.52 -1.83
C ARG A 23 -5.57 -26.70 -0.56
N LYS A 24 -6.29 -27.05 0.52
CA LYS A 24 -6.09 -26.42 1.83
C LYS A 24 -4.67 -26.65 2.34
N ASN A 25 -4.15 -27.86 2.20
CA ASN A 25 -2.78 -28.19 2.56
C ASN A 25 -1.77 -27.46 1.67
N ALA A 26 -2.05 -27.32 0.37
CA ALA A 26 -1.22 -26.54 -0.54
C ALA A 26 -1.22 -25.04 -0.17
N GLU A 27 -2.36 -24.47 0.19
CA GLU A 27 -2.50 -23.06 0.61
C GLU A 27 -1.81 -22.81 1.96
N LEU A 28 -1.96 -23.72 2.93
CA LEU A 28 -1.22 -23.66 4.21
C LEU A 28 0.29 -23.83 4.01
N GLY A 29 0.70 -24.68 3.07
CA GLY A 29 2.11 -24.88 2.71
C GLY A 29 2.77 -23.65 2.04
N GLN A 30 1.99 -22.66 1.61
CA GLN A 30 2.51 -21.37 1.15
C GLN A 30 2.85 -20.40 2.29
N LEU A 31 2.43 -20.71 3.51
CA LEU A 31 2.75 -19.91 4.70
C LEU A 31 3.88 -20.56 5.49
N THR A 32 4.69 -19.74 6.15
CA THR A 32 5.77 -20.27 7.01
C THR A 32 5.27 -20.63 8.39
N GLY A 33 4.14 -20.06 8.82
CA GLY A 33 3.61 -20.17 10.18
C GLY A 33 4.48 -19.42 11.22
N LYS A 34 5.56 -18.77 10.76
CA LYS A 34 6.40 -17.91 11.60
C LYS A 34 5.81 -16.51 11.60
N LYS A 35 5.86 -15.83 12.75
CA LYS A 35 5.35 -14.48 12.89
C LYS A 35 6.18 -13.46 12.10
N LEU A 36 5.55 -12.34 11.76
CA LEU A 36 6.22 -11.21 11.15
C LEU A 36 7.41 -10.75 12.00
N THR A 37 8.51 -10.42 11.33
CA THR A 37 9.78 -9.99 11.95
C THR A 37 10.13 -8.57 11.55
N GLU A 38 10.43 -7.76 12.55
CA GLU A 38 10.93 -6.41 12.34
C GLU A 38 12.45 -6.41 12.12
N PHE A 39 12.91 -5.65 11.13
CA PHE A 39 14.31 -5.49 10.82
C PHE A 39 14.97 -4.44 11.72
N LYS A 40 16.29 -4.58 11.90
CA LYS A 40 17.07 -3.71 12.77
C LYS A 40 16.90 -2.23 12.39
N GLN A 41 17.04 -1.89 11.10
CA GLN A 41 16.91 -0.49 10.66
C GLN A 41 15.51 0.11 10.87
N VAL A 42 14.45 -0.71 10.82
CA VAL A 42 13.08 -0.26 11.10
C VAL A 42 12.89 -0.02 12.59
N ARG A 43 13.42 -0.91 13.44
CA ARG A 43 13.36 -0.77 14.89
C ARG A 43 14.10 0.47 15.40
N GLU A 44 15.24 0.78 14.79
CA GLU A 44 16.08 1.92 15.18
C GLU A 44 15.50 3.27 14.71
N ASN A 45 14.60 3.27 13.73
CA ASN A 45 13.90 4.48 13.28
C ASN A 45 12.53 4.60 13.96
N GLU A 46 12.35 5.63 14.79
CA GLU A 46 11.11 5.80 15.59
C GLU A 46 9.83 5.83 14.73
N THR A 47 9.86 6.54 13.60
CA THR A 47 8.72 6.66 12.69
C THR A 47 8.40 5.32 12.03
N ALA A 48 9.42 4.61 11.53
CA ALA A 48 9.24 3.30 10.91
C ALA A 48 8.79 2.25 11.94
N HIS A 49 9.35 2.26 13.15
CA HIS A 49 8.99 1.35 14.24
C HIS A 49 7.51 1.47 14.63
N LYS A 50 7.03 2.71 14.82
CA LYS A 50 5.61 2.96 15.14
C LYS A 50 4.69 2.43 14.04
N GLU A 51 5.07 2.63 12.79
CA GLU A 51 4.28 2.14 11.65
C GLU A 51 4.31 0.61 11.54
N PHE A 52 5.45 -0.03 11.79
CA PHE A 52 5.57 -1.48 11.83
C PHE A 52 4.64 -2.08 12.89
N GLN A 53 4.67 -1.53 14.11
CA GLN A 53 3.78 -1.99 15.19
C GLN A 53 2.30 -1.83 14.83
N ARG A 54 1.94 -0.73 14.16
CA ARG A 54 0.56 -0.48 13.69
C ARG A 54 0.14 -1.55 12.69
N ILE A 55 0.94 -1.78 11.64
CA ILE A 55 0.64 -2.75 10.59
C ILE A 55 0.61 -4.17 11.15
N GLN A 56 1.57 -4.55 11.99
CA GLN A 56 1.60 -5.88 12.61
C GLN A 56 0.33 -6.17 13.42
N LYS A 57 -0.15 -5.21 14.22
CA LYS A 57 -1.41 -5.35 14.96
C LYS A 57 -2.59 -5.62 14.02
N LEU A 58 -2.68 -4.88 12.91
CA LEU A 58 -3.75 -5.05 11.92
C LEU A 58 -3.66 -6.40 11.20
N LEU A 59 -2.47 -6.82 10.78
CA LEU A 59 -2.24 -8.08 10.09
C LEU A 59 -2.53 -9.29 10.97
N LYS A 60 -2.23 -9.19 12.26
CA LYS A 60 -2.57 -10.22 13.24
C LYS A 60 -4.08 -10.44 13.36
N VAL A 61 -4.87 -9.37 13.31
CA VAL A 61 -6.35 -9.46 13.36
C VAL A 61 -6.90 -10.20 12.14
N VAL A 62 -6.32 -9.98 10.96
CA VAL A 62 -6.76 -10.63 9.71
C VAL A 62 -6.03 -11.94 9.39
N GLY A 63 -5.23 -12.47 10.33
CA GLY A 63 -4.52 -13.75 10.18
C GLY A 63 -3.40 -13.73 9.14
N LYS A 64 -2.83 -12.56 8.82
CA LYS A 64 -1.75 -12.36 7.83
C LYS A 64 -0.40 -12.01 8.47
N ASP A 65 -0.22 -12.29 9.76
CA ASP A 65 1.02 -12.08 10.51
C ASP A 65 2.03 -13.22 10.22
N ASP A 66 2.49 -13.31 8.96
CA ASP A 66 3.45 -14.32 8.50
C ASP A 66 4.79 -13.69 8.11
N ALA A 67 5.90 -14.36 8.42
CA ALA A 67 7.27 -13.93 8.16
C ALA A 67 7.58 -13.73 6.68
N LEU A 68 6.83 -14.35 5.75
CA LEU A 68 7.00 -14.11 4.31
C LEU A 68 6.70 -12.66 3.93
N TYR A 69 5.82 -11.99 4.68
CA TYR A 69 5.49 -10.59 4.44
C TYR A 69 6.48 -9.62 5.09
N SER A 70 7.43 -10.10 5.92
CA SER A 70 8.38 -9.25 6.64
C SER A 70 9.12 -8.28 5.73
N ALA A 71 9.66 -8.73 4.61
CA ALA A 71 10.43 -7.86 3.73
C ALA A 71 9.59 -6.70 3.16
N GLY A 72 8.38 -7.00 2.68
CA GLY A 72 7.46 -6.00 2.13
C GLY A 72 6.99 -5.00 3.19
N ILE A 73 6.70 -5.48 4.41
CA ILE A 73 6.24 -4.63 5.51
C ILE A 73 7.35 -3.73 6.04
N ASN A 74 8.55 -4.27 6.26
CA ASN A 74 9.68 -3.45 6.70
C ASN A 74 10.00 -2.37 5.64
N ARG A 75 9.99 -2.73 4.36
CA ARG A 75 10.21 -1.76 3.27
C ARG A 75 9.14 -0.67 3.24
N TYR A 76 7.88 -1.03 3.49
CA TYR A 76 6.80 -0.04 3.61
C TYR A 76 7.06 0.93 4.77
N CYS A 77 7.46 0.42 5.93
CA CYS A 77 7.75 1.24 7.11
C CYS A 77 8.95 2.17 6.90
N GLU A 78 10.00 1.69 6.23
CA GLU A 78 11.13 2.52 5.78
C GLU A 78 10.64 3.66 4.88
N LEU A 79 9.82 3.37 3.86
CA LEU A 79 9.27 4.39 2.95
C LEU A 79 8.44 5.45 3.69
N VAL A 80 7.68 5.07 4.71
CA VAL A 80 6.92 6.02 5.56
C VAL A 80 7.88 6.98 6.28
N SER A 81 8.95 6.45 6.88
CA SER A 81 9.95 7.30 7.54
C SER A 81 10.69 8.22 6.57
N GLU A 82 11.04 7.71 5.37
CA GLU A 82 11.73 8.48 4.35
C GLU A 82 10.84 9.61 3.79
N ILE A 83 9.53 9.37 3.65
CA ILE A 83 8.58 10.41 3.24
C ILE A 83 8.51 11.51 4.31
N GLU A 84 8.48 11.15 5.58
CA GLU A 84 8.41 12.13 6.67
C GLU A 84 9.67 12.99 6.75
N GLN A 85 10.83 12.39 6.51
CA GLN A 85 12.08 13.14 6.39
C GLN A 85 12.06 14.11 5.21
N VAL A 86 11.65 13.65 4.01
CA VAL A 86 11.59 14.54 2.83
C VAL A 86 10.60 15.69 3.00
N LYS A 87 9.48 15.47 3.71
CA LYS A 87 8.55 16.56 4.06
C LYS A 87 9.19 17.57 5.01
N THR A 88 9.95 17.09 5.99
CA THR A 88 10.66 17.95 6.95
C THR A 88 11.69 18.81 6.21
N ASP A 89 12.48 18.21 5.33
CA ASP A 89 13.45 18.93 4.49
C ASP A 89 12.76 19.96 3.59
N MET A 90 11.63 19.61 2.98
CA MET A 90 10.83 20.52 2.17
C MET A 90 10.32 21.72 2.97
N LEU A 91 9.88 21.50 4.22
CA LEU A 91 9.44 22.57 5.12
C LEU A 91 10.60 23.53 5.43
N VAL A 92 11.79 23.00 5.71
CA VAL A 92 13.00 23.81 5.93
C VAL A 92 13.34 24.63 4.68
N ILE A 93 13.27 24.04 3.49
CA ILE A 93 13.52 24.75 2.22
C ILE A 93 12.53 25.91 2.05
N ARG A 94 11.23 25.67 2.26
CA ARG A 94 10.19 26.70 2.14
C ARG A 94 10.39 27.84 3.14
N GLN A 95 10.65 27.52 4.40
CA GLN A 95 10.97 28.53 5.42
C GLN A 95 12.23 29.33 5.07
N THR A 96 13.23 28.69 4.45
CA THR A 96 14.45 29.37 4.00
C THR A 96 14.14 30.31 2.84
N ALA A 97 13.28 29.92 1.91
CA ALA A 97 12.83 30.77 0.82
C ALA A 97 12.04 31.98 1.34
N ASP A 98 11.14 31.78 2.30
CA ASP A 98 10.37 32.87 2.92
C ASP A 98 11.28 33.89 3.62
N LYS A 99 12.27 33.40 4.38
CA LYS A 99 13.27 34.27 5.04
C LYS A 99 14.12 35.03 4.03
N LEU A 100 14.53 34.37 2.94
CA LEU A 100 15.29 35.01 1.87
C LEU A 100 14.48 36.11 1.19
N ASN A 101 13.18 35.86 0.94
CA ASN A 101 12.28 36.85 0.36
C ASN A 101 12.09 38.05 1.29
N ALA A 102 11.82 37.81 2.58
CA ALA A 102 11.67 38.88 3.56
C ALA A 102 12.95 39.74 3.69
N ALA A 103 14.13 39.12 3.70
CA ALA A 103 15.41 39.84 3.74
C ALA A 103 15.64 40.69 2.48
N PHE A 104 15.19 40.21 1.32
CA PHE A 104 15.28 40.95 0.06
C PHE A 104 14.34 42.15 0.04
N GLU A 105 13.08 41.99 0.49
CA GLU A 105 12.11 43.08 0.64
C GLU A 105 12.63 44.17 1.60
N GLU A 106 13.17 43.78 2.76
CA GLU A 106 13.75 44.71 3.72
C GLU A 106 14.93 45.51 3.13
N GLN A 107 15.75 44.88 2.27
CA GLN A 107 16.87 45.57 1.65
C GLN A 107 16.41 46.53 0.54
N GLN A 108 15.42 46.12 -0.25
CA GLN A 108 14.81 46.97 -1.26
C GLN A 108 14.15 48.23 -0.68
N ASP A 109 13.60 48.14 0.55
CA ASP A 109 13.06 49.29 1.27
C ASP A 109 14.15 50.24 1.80
N LYS A 110 15.37 49.74 2.05
CA LYS A 110 16.49 50.53 2.61
C LYS A 110 17.31 51.23 1.54
N GLU A 111 17.54 50.59 0.39
CA GLU A 111 18.37 51.11 -0.69
C GLU A 111 17.92 50.61 -2.05
N GLU A 112 18.24 51.38 -3.09
CA GLU A 112 17.97 50.97 -4.48
C GLU A 112 18.94 49.85 -4.88
N LEU A 113 18.40 48.67 -5.12
CA LEU A 113 19.16 47.48 -5.52
C LEU A 113 19.58 47.56 -6.99
N ASP A 114 20.81 47.12 -7.27
CA ASP A 114 21.27 47.03 -8.64
C ASP A 114 20.73 45.77 -9.35
N SER A 115 20.75 45.78 -10.69
CA SER A 115 20.29 44.65 -11.51
C SER A 115 21.04 43.33 -11.21
N SER A 116 22.31 43.40 -10.80
CA SER A 116 23.13 42.22 -10.46
C SER A 116 22.65 41.56 -9.17
N GLU A 117 22.31 42.37 -8.16
CA GLU A 117 21.78 41.93 -6.87
C GLU A 117 20.41 41.27 -7.03
N ILE A 118 19.52 41.90 -7.80
CA ILE A 118 18.20 41.34 -8.14
C ILE A 118 18.35 39.99 -8.83
N ILE A 119 19.28 39.86 -9.78
CA ILE A 119 19.54 38.60 -10.49
C ILE A 119 20.07 37.53 -9.54
N LYS A 120 20.98 37.87 -8.62
CA LYS A 120 21.53 36.92 -7.64
C LYS A 120 20.44 36.39 -6.71
N PHE A 121 19.60 37.29 -6.17
CA PHE A 121 18.45 36.92 -5.35
C PHE A 121 17.51 35.98 -6.12
N THR A 122 17.09 36.39 -7.33
CA THR A 122 16.14 35.62 -8.14
C THR A 122 16.65 34.21 -8.42
N LYS A 123 17.96 34.07 -8.72
CA LYS A 123 18.59 32.75 -8.90
C LYS A 123 18.57 31.91 -7.63
N ALA A 124 18.93 32.49 -6.49
CA ALA A 124 18.94 31.78 -5.20
C ALA A 124 17.52 31.34 -4.81
N TYR A 125 16.54 32.23 -4.92
CA TYR A 125 15.14 31.93 -4.64
C TYR A 125 14.59 30.84 -5.57
N THR A 126 14.81 30.98 -6.88
CA THR A 126 14.39 29.97 -7.88
C THR A 126 15.01 28.60 -7.61
N SER A 127 16.28 28.56 -7.17
CA SER A 127 16.95 27.31 -6.77
C SER A 127 16.24 26.64 -5.59
N LEU A 128 15.88 27.40 -4.55
CA LEU A 128 15.15 26.87 -3.39
C LEU A 128 13.77 26.33 -3.79
N ILE A 129 13.01 27.07 -4.59
CA ILE A 129 11.71 26.60 -5.10
C ILE A 129 11.86 25.33 -5.92
N THR A 130 12.87 25.27 -6.80
CA THR A 130 13.17 24.06 -7.59
C THR A 130 13.53 22.87 -6.71
N GLN A 131 14.28 23.07 -5.63
CA GLN A 131 14.59 22.01 -4.65
C GLN A 131 13.33 21.54 -3.92
N SER A 132 12.41 22.44 -3.54
CA SER A 132 11.11 22.05 -2.97
C SER A 132 10.32 21.18 -3.94
N MET A 133 10.27 21.51 -5.23
CA MET A 133 9.58 20.70 -6.24
C MET A 133 10.19 19.29 -6.37
N LYS A 134 11.52 19.18 -6.29
CA LYS A 134 12.22 17.88 -6.29
C LYS A 134 11.87 17.04 -5.06
N CYS A 135 11.62 17.66 -3.90
CA CYS A 135 11.12 16.94 -2.72
C CYS A 135 9.72 16.38 -2.98
N ASP A 136 8.81 17.15 -3.58
CA ASP A 136 7.48 16.70 -3.96
C ASP A 136 7.53 15.49 -4.92
N ASP A 137 8.40 15.53 -5.94
CA ASP A 137 8.60 14.41 -6.88
C ASP A 137 9.09 13.13 -6.17
N LYS A 138 10.02 13.28 -5.22
CA LYS A 138 10.51 12.15 -4.39
C LYS A 138 9.38 11.57 -3.55
N ILE A 139 8.54 12.41 -2.93
CA ILE A 139 7.39 11.96 -2.15
C ILE A 139 6.41 11.18 -3.04
N MET A 140 6.12 11.69 -4.23
CA MET A 140 5.21 11.02 -5.19
C MET A 140 5.75 9.65 -5.63
N THR A 141 7.05 9.57 -5.90
CA THR A 141 7.72 8.31 -6.27
C THR A 141 7.61 7.28 -5.14
N LYS A 142 7.89 7.67 -3.90
CA LYS A 142 7.77 6.78 -2.73
C LYS A 142 6.33 6.35 -2.47
N ARG A 143 5.35 7.24 -2.62
CA ARG A 143 3.92 6.91 -2.53
C ARG A 143 3.49 5.88 -3.56
N LYS A 144 4.02 5.98 -4.79
CA LYS A 144 3.76 4.97 -5.81
C LYS A 144 4.32 3.60 -5.41
N MET A 145 5.57 3.55 -4.92
CA MET A 145 6.18 2.33 -4.40
C MET A 145 5.36 1.72 -3.26
N MET A 146 4.88 2.54 -2.31
CA MET A 146 3.99 2.09 -1.23
C MET A 146 2.69 1.48 -1.77
N SER A 147 2.02 2.16 -2.72
CA SER A 147 0.79 1.64 -3.35
C SER A 147 1.04 0.30 -4.06
N ASP A 148 2.21 0.11 -4.67
CA ASP A 148 2.53 -1.14 -5.36
C ASP A 148 2.77 -2.28 -4.35
N ILE A 149 3.44 -2.01 -3.22
CA ILE A 149 3.52 -2.95 -2.08
C ILE A 149 2.12 -3.33 -1.57
N GLU A 150 1.24 -2.35 -1.39
CA GLU A 150 -0.13 -2.57 -0.89
C GLU A 150 -0.96 -3.46 -1.83
N LYS A 151 -0.78 -3.31 -3.15
CA LYS A 151 -1.47 -4.12 -4.16
C LYS A 151 -0.96 -5.56 -4.18
N GLU A 152 0.35 -5.76 -4.15
CA GLU A 152 0.99 -7.08 -4.17
C GLU A 152 0.66 -7.88 -2.89
N ASN A 153 0.63 -7.22 -1.73
CA ASN A 153 0.38 -7.87 -0.44
C ASN A 153 -1.11 -7.97 -0.06
N GLY A 154 -2.00 -7.51 -0.92
CA GLY A 154 -3.44 -7.65 -0.73
C GLY A 154 -4.01 -6.78 0.40
N TRP A 155 -3.42 -5.60 0.63
CA TRP A 155 -3.85 -4.66 1.68
C TRP A 155 -4.91 -3.67 1.19
N THR A 156 -5.03 -3.49 -0.13
CA THR A 156 -6.09 -2.65 -0.68
C THR A 156 -7.46 -3.33 -0.54
N VAL A 157 -8.52 -2.54 -0.35
CA VAL A 157 -9.91 -3.03 -0.32
C VAL A 157 -10.24 -3.85 -1.56
N LEU A 158 -9.77 -3.40 -2.74
CA LEU A 158 -9.98 -4.10 -4.00
C LEU A 158 -9.33 -5.49 -4.00
N SER A 159 -8.09 -5.60 -3.52
CA SER A 159 -7.42 -6.90 -3.40
C SER A 159 -8.08 -7.81 -2.37
N ALA A 160 -8.61 -7.25 -1.27
CA ALA A 160 -9.37 -8.01 -0.29
C ALA A 160 -10.70 -8.53 -0.87
N ILE A 161 -11.49 -7.67 -1.54
CA ILE A 161 -12.76 -8.04 -2.17
C ILE A 161 -12.55 -9.11 -3.25
N ARG A 162 -11.45 -9.08 -3.99
CA ARG A 162 -11.12 -10.13 -4.98
C ARG A 162 -10.94 -11.51 -4.34
N ALA A 163 -10.57 -11.57 -3.06
CA ALA A 163 -10.49 -12.83 -2.33
C ALA A 163 -11.89 -13.34 -1.95
N ILE A 164 -12.87 -12.47 -1.72
CA ILE A 164 -14.22 -12.82 -1.26
C ILE A 164 -15.05 -13.45 -2.42
N PRO A 165 -15.79 -14.55 -2.18
CA PRO A 165 -16.64 -15.17 -3.19
C PRO A 165 -17.80 -14.24 -3.61
N LYS A 166 -18.20 -14.30 -4.88
CA LYS A 166 -19.15 -13.35 -5.48
C LYS A 166 -20.62 -13.55 -5.11
N GLN A 167 -20.97 -14.67 -4.51
CA GLN A 167 -22.23 -15.02 -3.82
C GLN A 167 -22.12 -16.51 -3.46
N ALA A 168 -22.82 -16.96 -2.42
CA ALA A 168 -23.02 -18.38 -2.20
C ALA A 168 -23.93 -18.90 -3.32
N GLU A 169 -23.48 -19.86 -4.12
CA GLU A 169 -24.36 -20.59 -5.04
C GLU A 169 -25.48 -21.21 -4.19
N LYS A 170 -26.74 -20.82 -4.47
CA LYS A 170 -27.87 -21.51 -3.84
C LYS A 170 -27.86 -22.94 -4.37
N PRO A 171 -28.18 -23.96 -3.56
CA PRO A 171 -28.28 -25.34 -4.04
C PRO A 171 -29.28 -25.49 -5.21
N GLU A 172 -30.20 -24.53 -5.35
CA GLU A 172 -31.16 -24.40 -6.45
C GLU A 172 -30.53 -24.00 -7.79
N ASP A 173 -29.32 -23.42 -7.80
CA ASP A 173 -28.62 -22.96 -9.01
C ASP A 173 -27.72 -24.05 -9.63
N ASP A 174 -27.56 -25.19 -8.96
CA ASP A 174 -26.80 -26.32 -9.46
C ASP A 174 -27.62 -27.07 -10.52
N ALA A 175 -27.18 -26.98 -11.77
CA ALA A 175 -27.84 -27.58 -12.92
C ALA A 175 -28.06 -29.10 -12.76
N LEU A 176 -27.19 -29.80 -12.02
CA LEU A 176 -27.35 -31.23 -11.72
C LEU A 176 -28.45 -31.46 -10.67
N MET A 177 -28.58 -30.60 -9.67
CA MET A 177 -29.66 -30.68 -8.68
C MET A 177 -31.02 -30.43 -9.31
N LYS A 178 -31.13 -29.52 -10.29
CA LYS A 178 -32.39 -29.33 -11.05
C LYS A 178 -32.79 -30.57 -11.86
N ILE A 179 -31.81 -31.29 -12.42
CA ILE A 179 -32.07 -32.52 -13.16
C ILE A 179 -32.46 -33.66 -12.20
N LEU A 180 -31.79 -33.75 -11.04
CA LEU A 180 -32.01 -34.80 -10.05
C LEU A 180 -33.28 -34.62 -9.20
N GLN A 181 -33.75 -33.39 -9.00
CA GLN A 181 -35.02 -33.08 -8.32
C GLN A 181 -36.25 -33.37 -9.19
N GLY A 182 -36.04 -33.93 -10.38
CA GLY A 182 -37.09 -34.31 -11.30
C GLY A 182 -37.41 -33.17 -12.25
N GLY A 183 -37.10 -33.37 -13.53
CA GLY A 183 -37.96 -32.79 -14.56
C GLY A 183 -39.38 -33.22 -14.21
N GLU A 184 -40.24 -32.26 -13.91
CA GLU A 184 -41.66 -32.52 -13.74
C GLU A 184 -42.14 -33.27 -14.98
N SER A 185 -42.35 -34.57 -14.82
CA SER A 185 -43.23 -35.32 -15.67
C SER A 185 -44.61 -34.68 -15.51
N ASN A 186 -44.93 -33.72 -16.37
CA ASN A 186 -46.31 -33.42 -16.72
C ASN A 186 -46.89 -34.65 -17.41
N GLY A 187 -47.26 -35.64 -16.59
CA GLY A 187 -48.06 -36.78 -16.98
C GLY A 187 -49.51 -36.54 -16.57
N ALA A 188 -50.30 -36.02 -17.50
CA ALA A 188 -51.75 -36.16 -17.67
C ALA A 188 -52.11 -35.24 -18.87
N VAL A 189 -52.56 -35.69 -20.03
CA VAL A 189 -53.38 -36.85 -20.43
C VAL A 189 -52.93 -37.33 -21.81
#